data_AF-A0A523D9K6-F1
#
_entry.id   AF-A0A523D9K6-F1
#
_cell.length_a   1.000
_cell.length_b   1.000
_cell.length_c   1.000
_cell.angle_alpha   90.00
_cell.angle_beta   90.00
_cell.angle_gamma   90.00
#
_symmetry.space_group_name_H-M   'P 1'
#
loop_
_entity.id
_entity.type
_entity.pdbx_description
1 polymer ?
#
loop_
_entity_poly.entity_id
_entity_poly.type
_entity_poly.pdbx_seq_one_letter_code
_entity_poly.pdbx_strand_id
1 'polypeptide(L)'
;MTKEHISFEELEFEDIPDPSHLKDCEECRKGYRIFSFLGFQVKAAPRMDPPPFFSQRVARLAKAPMVSFASLFQRVAQQLIPVFVAVALVSSFLLYRVTEAEPVLEEYAAIFFEEPVPEDFSVEDVVDSLGELSVEGLLP
;
A
#
# COMPACT_ATOMS: atom_id res chain seq x y z
N MET A 1 20.23 46.89 26.19
CA MET A 1 20.73 47.26 24.85
C MET A 1 20.81 45.98 24.04
N THR A 2 19.90 45.79 23.08
CA THR A 2 19.98 44.69 22.13
C THR A 2 21.15 44.99 21.21
N LYS A 3 22.29 44.33 21.42
CA LYS A 3 23.39 44.40 20.47
C LYS A 3 22.83 43.85 19.16
N GLU A 4 22.82 44.65 18.10
CA GLU A 4 22.42 44.17 16.78
C GLU A 4 23.35 43.02 16.38
N HIS A 5 22.76 41.88 16.04
CA HIS A 5 23.50 40.68 15.67
C HIS A 5 23.81 40.70 14.18
N ILE A 6 24.91 40.05 13.81
CA ILE A 6 25.32 39.91 12.41
C ILE A 6 24.33 38.98 11.71
N SER A 7 23.73 39.44 10.60
CA SER A 7 22.91 38.60 9.72
C SER A 7 23.79 37.76 8.82
N PHE A 8 24.03 36.50 9.19
CA PHE A 8 24.87 35.56 8.43
C PHE A 8 24.21 35.03 7.15
N GLU A 9 22.92 35.32 6.92
CA GLU A 9 22.19 34.88 5.72
C GLU A 9 22.52 35.72 4.48
N GLU A 10 22.92 36.98 4.67
CA GLU A 10 23.19 37.95 3.61
C GLU A 10 24.68 38.07 3.27
N LEU A 11 25.55 37.40 4.04
CA LEU A 11 27.00 37.46 3.89
C LEU A 11 27.50 36.43 2.87
N GLU A 12 28.41 36.85 1.99
CA GLU A 12 29.14 35.89 1.15
C GLU A 12 30.20 35.18 2.00
N PHE A 13 30.52 33.92 1.68
CA PHE A 13 31.51 33.14 2.44
C PHE A 13 32.96 33.71 2.37
N GLU A 14 33.19 34.75 1.57
CA GLU A 14 34.47 35.45 1.45
C GLU A 14 34.52 36.72 2.30
N ASP A 15 33.37 37.19 2.78
CA ASP A 15 33.27 38.35 3.65
C ASP A 15 33.70 37.98 5.07
N ILE A 16 34.72 38.68 5.59
CA ILE A 16 35.17 38.52 6.96
C ILE A 16 34.38 39.50 7.84
N PRO A 17 33.48 39.03 8.73
CA PRO A 17 32.75 39.90 9.64
C PRO A 17 33.68 40.59 10.64
N ASP A 18 33.23 41.74 11.16
CA ASP A 18 34.03 42.58 12.06
C ASP A 18 34.57 41.78 13.28
N PRO A 19 35.90 41.62 13.39
CA PRO A 19 36.52 40.81 14.44
C PRO A 19 36.34 41.39 15.84
N SER A 20 35.99 42.68 15.97
CA SER A 20 35.70 43.30 17.26
C SER A 20 34.37 42.81 17.83
N HIS A 21 33.32 42.76 17.00
CA HIS A 21 31.99 42.30 17.41
C HIS A 21 31.96 40.81 17.81
N LEU A 22 32.75 39.97 17.13
CA LEU A 22 32.86 38.54 17.44
C LEU A 22 33.53 38.23 18.80
N LYS A 23 34.32 39.17 19.34
CA LYS A 23 34.92 39.03 20.68
C LYS A 23 33.91 39.30 21.78
N ASP A 24 33.01 40.25 21.53
CA ASP A 24 32.09 40.80 22.54
C ASP A 24 30.69 40.15 22.52
N CYS A 25 30.38 39.34 21.51
CA CYS A 25 29.10 38.65 21.36
C CYS A 25 29.31 37.15 21.15
N GLU A 26 28.93 36.34 22.16
CA GLU A 26 29.09 34.89 22.10
C GLU A 26 28.19 34.24 21.03
N GLU A 27 27.00 34.79 20.80
CA GLU A 27 26.05 34.32 19.80
C GLU A 27 26.58 34.53 18.39
N CYS A 28 27.06 35.73 18.07
CA CYS A 28 27.70 36.01 16.78
C CYS A 28 28.97 35.16 16.58
N ARG A 29 29.71 34.86 17.65
CA ARG A 29 30.86 33.94 17.60
C ARG A 29 30.45 32.51 17.24
N LYS A 30 29.35 32.01 17.81
CA LYS A 30 28.79 30.68 17.47
C LYS A 30 28.27 30.67 16.03
N GLY A 31 27.52 31.70 15.62
CA GLY A 31 27.04 31.89 14.26
C GLY A 31 28.18 31.89 13.24
N TYR A 32 29.24 32.63 13.49
CA TYR A 32 30.42 32.69 12.62
C TYR A 32 31.14 31.34 12.48
N ARG A 33 31.22 30.53 13.56
CA ARG A 33 31.81 29.17 13.47
C ARG A 33 30.98 28.25 12.58
N ILE A 34 29.66 28.33 12.67
CA ILE A 34 28.74 27.56 11.82
C ILE A 34 28.87 28.04 10.37
N PHE A 35 28.82 29.36 10.14
CA PHE A 35 28.95 29.97 8.82
C PHE A 35 30.27 29.60 8.13
N SER A 36 31.39 29.71 8.84
CA SER A 36 32.72 29.33 8.32
C SER A 36 32.84 27.83 8.04
N PHE A 37 32.25 26.98 8.89
CA PHE A 37 32.21 25.54 8.67
C PHE A 37 31.37 25.18 7.42
N LEU A 38 30.20 25.80 7.25
CA LEU A 38 29.37 25.62 6.06
C LEU A 38 30.08 26.12 4.80
N GLY A 39 30.75 27.28 4.87
CA GLY A 39 31.55 27.80 3.76
C GLY A 39 32.68 26.85 3.37
N PHE A 40 33.36 26.25 4.35
CA PHE A 40 34.36 25.20 4.09
C PHE A 40 33.73 23.97 3.44
N GLN A 41 32.58 23.48 3.92
CA GLN A 41 31.90 22.34 3.32
C GLN A 41 31.43 22.61 1.90
N VAL A 42 30.90 23.79 1.60
CA VAL A 42 30.48 24.19 0.25
C VAL A 42 31.68 24.31 -0.68
N LYS A 43 32.81 24.87 -0.20
CA LYS A 43 34.06 24.96 -0.97
C LYS A 43 34.72 23.60 -1.19
N ALA A 44 34.61 22.70 -0.21
CA ALA A 44 35.13 21.33 -0.26
C ALA A 44 34.19 20.35 -0.97
N ALA A 45 32.92 20.73 -1.19
CA ALA A 45 31.99 19.93 -1.95
C ALA A 45 32.57 19.73 -3.36
N PRO A 46 32.60 18.50 -3.89
CA PRO A 46 33.02 18.28 -5.25
C PRO A 46 32.14 19.16 -6.14
N ARG A 47 32.79 20.01 -6.96
CA ARG A 47 32.09 20.79 -7.98
C ARG A 47 31.33 19.80 -8.85
N MET A 48 30.04 19.62 -8.58
CA MET A 48 29.17 18.84 -9.42
C MET A 48 28.82 19.73 -10.59
N ASP A 49 29.63 19.64 -11.64
CA ASP A 49 29.24 20.23 -12.91
C ASP A 49 27.89 19.64 -13.28
N PRO A 50 26.86 20.47 -13.49
CA PRO A 50 25.53 19.97 -13.79
C PRO A 50 25.64 19.15 -15.08
N PRO A 51 25.12 17.91 -15.10
CA PRO A 51 25.21 17.07 -16.29
C PRO A 51 24.55 17.80 -17.48
N PRO A 52 24.99 17.53 -18.72
CA PRO A 52 24.41 18.16 -19.89
C PRO A 52 22.87 18.04 -19.87
N PHE A 53 22.21 19.14 -20.23
CA PHE A 53 20.74 19.29 -20.21
C PHE A 53 20.07 19.25 -18.81
N PHE A 54 20.81 19.37 -17.71
CA PHE A 54 20.23 19.46 -16.36
C PHE A 54 19.26 20.65 -16.22
N SER A 55 19.67 21.85 -16.65
CA SER A 55 18.81 23.04 -16.65
C SER A 55 17.55 22.87 -17.48
N GLN A 56 17.62 22.19 -18.63
CA GLN A 56 16.46 21.86 -19.45
C GLN A 56 15.52 20.85 -18.77
N ARG A 57 16.05 19.85 -18.06
CA ARG A 57 15.25 18.89 -17.28
C ARG A 57 14.53 19.58 -16.12
N VAL A 58 15.24 20.42 -15.36
CA VAL A 58 14.65 21.21 -14.28
C VAL A 58 13.59 22.17 -14.83
N ALA A 59 13.87 22.86 -15.94
CA ALA A 59 12.89 23.74 -16.58
C ALA A 59 11.66 22.97 -17.11
N ARG A 60 11.82 21.74 -17.60
CA ARG A 60 10.68 20.89 -18.00
C ARG A 60 9.88 20.40 -16.80
N LEU A 61 10.52 20.10 -15.67
CA LEU A 61 9.82 19.74 -14.43
C LEU A 61 9.07 20.94 -13.85
N ALA A 62 9.69 22.13 -13.86
CA ALA A 62 9.06 23.37 -13.41
C ALA A 62 7.91 23.82 -14.33
N LYS A 63 7.99 23.51 -15.64
CA LYS A 63 6.94 23.77 -16.63
C LYS A 63 5.97 22.60 -16.81
N ALA A 64 6.20 21.46 -16.17
CA ALA A 64 5.28 20.34 -16.25
C ALA A 64 3.97 20.82 -15.61
N PRO A 65 2.83 20.74 -16.32
CA PRO A 65 1.56 21.04 -15.69
C PRO A 65 1.43 20.09 -14.51
N MET A 66 1.29 20.62 -13.30
CA MET A 66 0.91 19.82 -12.14
C MET A 66 -0.43 19.17 -12.47
N VAL A 67 -0.39 17.94 -12.98
CA VAL A 67 -1.58 17.17 -13.31
C VAL A 67 -2.26 16.93 -11.97
N SER A 68 -3.33 17.68 -11.70
CA SER A 68 -3.95 17.68 -10.38
C SER A 68 -4.34 16.25 -10.03
N PHE A 69 -4.08 15.85 -8.78
CA PHE A 69 -4.42 14.51 -8.28
C PHE A 69 -5.87 14.10 -8.64
N ALA A 70 -6.78 15.08 -8.67
CA ALA A 70 -8.17 14.91 -9.08
C ALA A 70 -8.33 14.39 -10.52
N SER A 71 -7.52 14.86 -11.47
CA SER A 71 -7.59 14.42 -12.88
C SER A 71 -7.09 12.99 -13.10
N LEU A 72 -6.11 12.55 -12.30
CA LEU A 72 -5.67 11.15 -12.27
C LEU A 72 -6.74 10.26 -11.65
N PHE A 73 -7.33 10.70 -10.54
CA PHE A 73 -8.43 9.98 -9.88
C PHE A 73 -9.64 9.81 -10.79
N GLN A 74 -10.00 10.85 -11.54
CA GLN A 74 -11.12 10.81 -12.49
C GLN A 74 -10.89 9.79 -13.62
N ARG A 75 -9.64 9.66 -14.11
CA ARG A 75 -9.28 8.66 -15.12
C ARG A 75 -9.32 7.23 -14.59
N VAL A 76 -8.81 7.02 -13.38
CA VAL A 76 -8.84 5.73 -12.71
C VAL A 76 -10.28 5.31 -12.38
N ALA A 77 -11.10 6.25 -11.90
CA ALA A 77 -12.52 6.02 -11.66
C ALA A 77 -13.26 5.62 -12.95
N GLN A 78 -13.01 6.30 -14.08
CA GLN A 78 -13.61 5.94 -15.37
C GLN A 78 -13.26 4.52 -15.85
N GLN A 79 -12.07 4.02 -15.52
CA GLN A 79 -11.68 2.64 -15.84
C GLN A 79 -12.29 1.60 -14.89
N LEU A 80 -12.53 1.96 -13.63
CA LEU A 80 -13.06 1.05 -12.62
C LEU A 80 -14.59 0.90 -12.67
N ILE A 81 -15.32 1.93 -13.10
CA ILE A 81 -16.78 1.89 -13.24
C ILE A 81 -17.27 0.69 -14.09
N PRO A 82 -16.79 0.46 -15.33
CA PRO A 82 -17.29 -0.66 -16.14
C PRO A 82 -16.95 -2.03 -15.53
N VAL A 83 -15.82 -2.16 -14.83
CA VAL A 83 -15.44 -3.40 -14.13
C VAL A 83 -16.40 -3.66 -12.97
N PHE A 84 -16.70 -2.66 -12.15
CA PHE A 84 -17.67 -2.78 -11.06
C PHE A 84 -19.08 -3.11 -11.57
N VAL A 85 -19.51 -2.47 -12.65
CA VAL A 85 -20.81 -2.77 -13.28
C VAL A 85 -20.85 -4.21 -13.78
N ALA A 86 -19.78 -4.69 -14.44
CA ALA A 86 -19.70 -6.08 -14.89
C ALA A 86 -19.76 -7.07 -13.72
N VAL A 87 -19.02 -6.81 -12.63
CA VAL A 87 -19.06 -7.66 -11.43
C VAL A 87 -20.46 -7.68 -10.82
N ALA A 88 -21.12 -6.52 -10.69
CA ALA A 88 -22.47 -6.43 -10.14
C ALA A 88 -23.50 -7.19 -11.01
N LEU A 89 -23.39 -7.08 -12.33
CA LEU A 89 -24.25 -7.79 -13.27
C LEU A 89 -24.02 -9.31 -13.22
N VAL A 90 -22.76 -9.75 -13.19
CA VAL A 90 -22.43 -11.18 -13.06
C VAL A 90 -22.92 -11.73 -11.73
N SER A 91 -22.70 -11.02 -10.61
CA SER A 91 -23.22 -11.46 -9.31
C SER A 91 -24.75 -11.50 -9.29
N SER A 92 -25.42 -10.50 -9.88
CA SER A 92 -26.88 -10.48 -9.95
C SER A 92 -27.43 -11.61 -10.82
N PHE A 93 -26.76 -11.94 -11.93
CA PHE A 93 -27.12 -13.06 -12.80
C PHE A 93 -26.91 -14.41 -12.11
N LEU A 94 -25.81 -14.59 -11.37
CA LEU A 94 -25.56 -15.80 -10.61
C LEU A 94 -26.60 -15.98 -9.50
N LEU A 95 -26.92 -14.91 -8.76
CA LEU A 95 -27.98 -14.95 -7.75
C LEU A 95 -29.33 -15.31 -8.36
N TYR A 96 -29.68 -14.71 -9.51
CA TYR A 96 -30.90 -15.04 -10.24
C TYR A 96 -30.98 -16.52 -10.64
N ARG A 97 -29.87 -17.08 -11.16
CA ARG A 97 -29.78 -18.49 -11.52
C ARG A 97 -29.90 -19.43 -10.33
N VAL A 98 -29.37 -19.05 -9.17
CA VAL A 98 -29.51 -19.81 -7.93
C VAL A 98 -30.96 -19.79 -7.45
N THR A 99 -31.63 -18.63 -7.50
CA THR A 99 -33.04 -18.52 -7.10
C THR A 99 -34.00 -19.23 -8.06
N GLU A 100 -33.72 -19.25 -9.37
CA GLU A 100 -34.53 -20.04 -10.33
C GLU A 100 -34.27 -21.55 -10.25
N ALA A 101 -33.21 -22.00 -9.57
CA ALA A 101 -32.89 -23.41 -9.37
C ALA A 101 -33.58 -24.01 -8.12
N GLU A 102 -34.25 -23.21 -7.30
CA GLU A 102 -35.03 -23.66 -6.13
C GLU A 102 -36.11 -24.74 -6.45
N PRO A 103 -36.89 -24.72 -7.56
CA PRO A 103 -37.87 -25.77 -7.81
C PRO A 103 -37.25 -27.13 -8.17
N VAL A 104 -35.96 -27.17 -8.52
CA VAL A 104 -35.24 -28.41 -8.83
C VAL A 104 -34.59 -28.99 -7.57
N LEU A 105 -34.13 -28.13 -6.65
CA LEU A 105 -33.47 -28.55 -5.41
C LEU A 105 -34.41 -29.26 -4.42
N GLU A 106 -35.71 -28.92 -4.38
CA GLU A 106 -36.69 -29.65 -3.56
C GLU A 106 -36.92 -31.09 -4.06
N GLU A 107 -36.91 -31.30 -5.38
CA GLU A 107 -37.09 -32.63 -5.99
C GLU A 107 -35.86 -33.53 -5.79
N TYR A 108 -34.64 -32.97 -5.85
CA TYR A 108 -33.42 -33.71 -5.50
C TYR A 108 -33.28 -33.93 -3.98
N ALA A 109 -33.70 -32.99 -3.13
CA ALA A 109 -33.69 -33.20 -1.69
C ALA A 109 -34.63 -34.33 -1.26
N ALA A 110 -35.80 -34.46 -1.87
CA ALA A 110 -36.73 -35.57 -1.61
C ALA A 110 -36.10 -36.96 -1.91
N ILE A 111 -35.27 -37.07 -2.95
CA ILE A 111 -34.59 -38.32 -3.31
C ILE A 111 -33.49 -38.71 -2.29
N PHE A 112 -32.92 -37.76 -1.56
CA PHE A 112 -31.86 -38.03 -0.55
C PHE A 112 -32.38 -38.17 0.88
N PHE A 113 -33.63 -37.80 1.18
CA PHE A 113 -34.19 -37.84 2.54
C PHE A 113 -35.22 -38.96 2.78
N GLU A 114 -35.58 -39.76 1.78
CA GLU A 114 -36.63 -40.76 1.92
C GLU A 114 -36.11 -42.20 1.84
N GLU A 115 -35.42 -42.63 2.91
CA GLU A 115 -35.60 -43.99 3.43
C GLU A 115 -35.32 -43.96 4.95
N PRO A 116 -36.35 -43.92 5.81
CA PRO A 116 -36.14 -44.03 7.24
C PRO A 116 -35.59 -45.42 7.53
N VAL A 117 -34.35 -45.50 7.99
CA VAL A 117 -33.78 -46.72 8.56
C VAL A 117 -34.76 -47.17 9.66
N PRO A 118 -35.33 -48.39 9.57
CA PRO A 118 -36.29 -48.84 10.57
C PRO A 118 -35.61 -48.87 11.95
N GLU A 119 -36.31 -48.35 12.97
CA GLU A 119 -35.82 -48.12 14.35
C GLU A 119 -35.39 -49.39 15.10
N ASP A 120 -35.45 -50.57 14.47
CA ASP A 120 -35.15 -51.86 15.10
C ASP A 120 -33.74 -52.41 14.80
N PHE A 121 -32.90 -51.70 14.05
CA PHE A 121 -31.49 -52.11 13.88
C PHE A 121 -30.66 -51.63 15.07
N SER A 122 -30.45 -52.52 16.04
CA SER A 122 -29.50 -52.27 17.12
C SER A 122 -28.07 -52.38 16.58
N VAL A 123 -27.18 -51.55 17.13
CA VAL A 123 -25.75 -51.54 16.75
C VAL A 123 -25.09 -52.90 17.00
N GLU A 124 -25.65 -53.71 17.90
CA GLU A 124 -25.15 -55.06 18.19
C GLU A 124 -25.31 -56.02 16.98
N ASP A 125 -26.42 -55.96 16.24
CA ASP A 125 -26.66 -56.84 15.08
C ASP A 125 -25.70 -56.57 13.90
N VAL A 126 -25.26 -55.32 13.74
CA VAL A 126 -24.29 -54.93 12.72
C VAL A 126 -22.87 -55.38 13.08
N VAL A 127 -22.55 -55.43 14.37
CA VAL A 127 -21.24 -55.90 14.86
C VAL A 127 -21.15 -57.43 14.79
N ASP A 128 -22.22 -58.15 15.09
CA ASP A 128 -22.25 -59.62 14.97
C ASP A 128 -22.14 -60.07 13.50
N SER A 129 -22.82 -59.39 12.57
CA SER A 129 -22.70 -59.68 11.13
C SER A 129 -21.32 -59.34 10.53
N LEU A 130 -20.64 -58.31 11.04
CA LEU A 130 -19.24 -58.02 10.70
C LEU A 130 -18.26 -59.03 11.33
N GLY A 131 -18.61 -59.58 12.50
CA GLY A 131 -17.88 -60.65 13.17
C GLY A 131 -17.91 -61.95 12.37
N GLU A 132 -19.07 -62.34 11.84
CA GLU A 132 -19.21 -63.54 10.99
C GLU A 132 -18.44 -63.42 9.67
N LEU A 133 -18.47 -62.24 9.03
CA LEU A 133 -17.71 -61.97 7.80
C LEU A 133 -16.17 -61.98 8.00
N SER A 134 -15.70 -61.77 9.23
CA SER A 134 -14.27 -61.83 9.57
C SER A 134 -13.78 -63.26 9.83
N VAL A 135 -14.69 -64.20 10.14
CA VAL A 135 -14.37 -65.60 10.43
C VAL A 135 -14.46 -66.49 9.17
N GLU A 136 -15.28 -66.13 8.19
CA GLU A 136 -15.30 -66.79 6.88
C GLU A 136 -14.26 -66.18 5.93
N GLY A 137 -13.01 -66.62 6.11
CA GLY A 137 -11.83 -66.18 5.36
C GLY A 137 -11.99 -66.16 3.84
N LEU A 138 -12.30 -64.98 3.31
CA LEU A 138 -12.29 -64.65 1.87
C LEU A 138 -11.53 -63.34 1.65
N LEU A 139 -10.22 -63.41 1.85
CA LEU A 139 -9.26 -62.55 1.18
C LEU A 139 -8.32 -63.44 0.34
N PRO A 140 -8.43 -63.45 -1.00
CA PRO A 140 -7.23 -63.36 -1.81
C PRO A 140 -6.64 -61.94 -1.76
#